data_AF-A0A3G3GPZ5-F1
#
_entry.id   AF-A0A3G3GPZ5-F1
#
_cell.length_a   1.000
_cell.length_b   1.000
_cell.length_c   1.000
_cell.angle_alpha   90.00
_cell.angle_beta   90.00
_cell.angle_gamma   90.00
#
_symmetry.space_group_name_H-M   'P 1'
#
loop_
_entity.id
_entity.type
_entity.pdbx_description
1 polymer ?
#
loop_
_entity_poly.entity_id
_entity_poly.type
_entity_poly.pdbx_seq_one_letter_code
_entity_poly.pdbx_strand_id
1 'polypeptide(L)'
;MVKTMKIKHYLLSTALCISAAAYSQDFIPAYDRFSGKETSYLTLEDGTKIEGTLEDLDRRKGLIEEVTIKDANGKKWKFTPDKIKSMYLMPSGFSKFSTNMDVGTKVKKWDATYIDSEIIKKGYAYFEKANVAVKKEPEMLLMQLLNPGFNSKIKVFHDPFAAETMRVGFGGMTMAGGDDKSYYVQIGDNVAKKLKKKDYDDEYKVLYSACPTLLKKVGEKVRWTEFSKNVYEYTFECQ
;
A
#
# COMPACT_ATOMS: atom_id res chain seq x y z
N MET A 1 -10.92 72.50 -31.17
CA MET A 1 -11.42 71.57 -30.13
C MET A 1 -10.95 70.16 -30.45
N VAL A 2 -9.92 69.67 -29.78
CA VAL A 2 -9.43 68.29 -29.90
C VAL A 2 -9.56 67.67 -28.50
N LYS A 3 -10.48 66.71 -28.34
CA LYS A 3 -10.64 65.94 -27.10
C LYS A 3 -9.82 64.66 -27.22
N THR A 4 -8.68 64.62 -26.55
CA THR A 4 -7.90 63.41 -26.32
C THR A 4 -8.62 62.51 -25.31
N MET A 5 -9.14 61.37 -25.77
CA MET A 5 -9.74 60.36 -24.91
C MET A 5 -8.65 59.44 -24.36
N LYS A 6 -8.41 59.50 -23.04
CA LYS A 6 -7.43 58.66 -22.33
C LYS A 6 -7.95 57.22 -22.26
N ILE A 7 -7.27 56.29 -22.92
CA ILE A 7 -7.49 54.84 -22.81
C ILE A 7 -7.00 54.40 -21.43
N LYS A 8 -7.94 54.15 -20.50
CA LYS A 8 -7.66 53.49 -19.22
C LYS A 8 -7.34 52.03 -19.49
N HIS A 9 -6.10 51.63 -19.23
CA HIS A 9 -5.67 50.24 -19.26
C HIS A 9 -6.30 49.52 -18.05
N TYR A 10 -7.30 48.69 -18.29
CA TYR A 10 -7.73 47.69 -17.30
C TYR A 10 -6.77 46.50 -17.38
N LEU A 11 -5.83 46.42 -16.43
CA LEU A 11 -5.11 45.18 -16.16
C LEU A 11 -6.09 44.17 -15.53
N LEU A 12 -6.64 43.28 -16.36
CA LEU A 12 -7.39 42.13 -15.89
C LEU A 12 -6.37 41.11 -15.35
N SER A 13 -6.10 41.19 -14.05
CA SER A 13 -5.26 40.20 -13.36
C SER A 13 -6.10 38.95 -13.10
N THR A 14 -6.08 38.00 -14.03
CA THR A 14 -6.66 36.67 -13.82
C THR A 14 -5.82 35.93 -12.80
N ALA A 15 -6.22 36.01 -11.52
CA ALA A 15 -5.68 35.15 -10.47
C ALA A 15 -6.11 33.71 -10.76
N LEU A 16 -5.23 32.94 -11.39
CA LEU A 16 -5.38 31.50 -11.55
C LEU A 16 -5.22 30.88 -10.16
N CYS A 17 -6.31 30.72 -9.42
CA CYS A 17 -6.37 29.80 -8.28
C CYS A 17 -6.16 28.40 -8.84
N ILE A 18 -4.90 27.98 -8.94
CA ILE A 18 -4.54 26.56 -8.99
C ILE A 18 -4.95 26.02 -7.64
N SER A 19 -6.18 25.56 -7.52
CA SER A 19 -6.56 24.59 -6.51
C SER A 19 -5.66 23.39 -6.75
N ALA A 20 -4.54 23.34 -6.02
CA ALA A 20 -3.75 22.14 -5.92
C ALA A 20 -4.70 21.07 -5.39
N ALA A 21 -5.21 20.23 -6.29
CA ALA A 21 -5.84 19.00 -5.90
C ALA A 21 -4.80 18.31 -5.02
N ALA A 22 -5.06 18.27 -3.72
CA ALA A 22 -4.24 17.51 -2.80
C ALA A 22 -4.40 16.07 -3.24
N TYR A 23 -3.45 15.59 -4.05
CA TYR A 23 -3.32 14.18 -4.38
C TYR A 23 -3.31 13.45 -3.04
N SER A 24 -4.41 12.74 -2.77
CA SER A 24 -4.54 11.88 -1.60
C SER A 24 -3.39 10.91 -1.63
N GLN A 25 -2.71 10.77 -0.50
CA GLN A 25 -1.89 9.59 -0.30
C GLN A 25 -2.84 8.40 -0.42
N ASP A 26 -2.57 7.53 -1.38
CA ASP A 26 -3.33 6.30 -1.58
C ASP A 26 -2.44 5.10 -1.23
N PHE A 27 -3.08 3.95 -0.99
CA PHE A 27 -2.35 2.70 -0.84
C PHE A 27 -1.67 2.32 -2.15
N ILE A 28 -0.56 1.59 -2.02
CA ILE A 28 0.05 0.92 -3.17
C ILE A 28 -0.89 -0.22 -3.59
N PRO A 29 -1.08 -0.46 -4.89
CA PRO A 29 -1.93 -1.55 -5.34
C PRO A 29 -1.40 -2.92 -4.86
N ALA A 30 -2.33 -3.85 -4.68
CA ALA A 30 -2.03 -5.24 -4.41
C ALA A 30 -1.65 -5.92 -5.72
N TYR A 31 -0.76 -6.91 -5.63
CA TYR A 31 -0.25 -7.61 -6.79
C TYR A 31 -0.37 -9.11 -6.58
N ASP A 32 -0.88 -9.79 -7.61
CA ASP A 32 -1.06 -11.25 -7.59
C ASP A 32 -0.07 -12.01 -8.47
N ARG A 33 0.67 -11.30 -9.31
CA ARG A 33 1.66 -11.86 -10.23
C ARG A 33 2.96 -11.10 -10.10
N PHE A 34 4.07 -11.83 -10.01
CA PHE A 34 5.40 -11.28 -9.83
C PHE A 34 6.33 -11.72 -10.95
N SER A 35 7.33 -10.92 -11.24
CA SER A 35 8.29 -11.16 -12.31
C SER A 35 9.32 -12.20 -11.89
N GLY A 36 9.45 -13.26 -12.67
CA GLY A 36 10.55 -14.22 -12.51
C GLY A 36 11.86 -13.79 -13.18
N LYS A 37 11.92 -12.57 -13.74
CA LYS A 37 13.12 -12.02 -14.41
C LYS A 37 13.83 -10.95 -13.58
N GLU A 38 13.11 -10.33 -12.66
CA GLU A 38 13.62 -9.23 -11.86
C GLU A 38 14.16 -9.76 -10.54
N THR A 39 15.24 -9.14 -10.05
CA THR A 39 15.83 -9.53 -8.76
C THR A 39 14.80 -9.33 -7.66
N SER A 40 14.55 -10.38 -6.91
CA SER A 40 13.78 -10.43 -5.67
C SER A 40 14.75 -10.39 -4.49
N TYR A 41 14.34 -9.74 -3.41
CA TYR A 41 15.16 -9.56 -2.21
C TYR A 41 14.44 -10.17 -1.02
N LEU A 42 15.03 -11.17 -0.37
CA LEU A 42 14.48 -11.82 0.81
C LEU A 42 15.37 -11.52 2.01
N THR A 43 14.75 -11.24 3.15
CA THR A 43 15.41 -11.26 4.46
C THR A 43 14.82 -12.41 5.26
N LEU A 44 15.66 -13.34 5.68
CA LEU A 44 15.26 -14.47 6.52
C LEU A 44 15.16 -14.05 7.99
N GLU A 45 14.54 -14.91 8.81
CA GLU A 45 14.39 -14.68 10.26
C GLU A 45 15.71 -14.52 11.01
N ASP A 46 16.76 -15.21 10.56
CA ASP A 46 18.12 -15.09 11.12
C ASP A 46 18.87 -13.83 10.65
N GLY A 47 18.24 -13.01 9.80
CA GLY A 47 18.83 -11.81 9.22
C GLY A 47 19.60 -12.03 7.92
N THR A 48 19.76 -13.28 7.46
CA THR A 48 20.38 -13.60 6.17
C THR A 48 19.62 -12.95 5.03
N LYS A 49 20.35 -12.32 4.11
CA LYS A 49 19.79 -11.72 2.89
C LYS A 49 20.03 -12.64 1.71
N ILE A 50 18.96 -12.92 0.96
CA ILE A 50 19.00 -13.73 -0.26
C ILE A 50 18.54 -12.84 -1.42
N GLU A 51 19.35 -12.83 -2.48
CA GLU A 51 19.03 -12.15 -3.74
C GLU A 51 19.01 -13.16 -4.88
N GLY A 52 18.01 -13.05 -5.75
CA GLY A 52 17.85 -13.96 -6.87
C GLY A 52 16.56 -13.70 -7.64
N THR A 53 16.28 -14.50 -8.66
CA THR A 53 15.03 -14.40 -9.41
C THR A 53 13.96 -15.29 -8.80
N LEU A 54 12.71 -14.82 -8.82
CA LEU A 54 11.57 -15.61 -8.38
C LEU A 54 11.29 -16.73 -9.40
N GLU A 55 11.50 -17.98 -9.00
CA GLU A 55 11.16 -19.13 -9.85
C GLU A 55 9.71 -19.55 -9.65
N ASP A 56 9.26 -19.55 -8.39
CA ASP A 56 7.92 -20.01 -8.04
C ASP A 56 7.39 -19.33 -6.77
N LEU A 57 6.08 -19.16 -6.72
CA LEU A 57 5.35 -18.59 -5.59
C LEU A 57 4.06 -19.38 -5.38
N ASP A 58 4.16 -20.44 -4.60
CA ASP A 58 3.04 -21.31 -4.30
C ASP A 58 2.08 -20.61 -3.33
N ARG A 59 0.79 -20.65 -3.69
CA ARG A 59 -0.27 -20.03 -2.92
C ARG A 59 -1.44 -20.97 -2.72
N ARG A 60 -2.00 -21.01 -1.51
CA ARG A 60 -3.26 -21.67 -1.20
C ARG A 60 -4.30 -20.62 -0.82
N LYS A 61 -5.33 -20.47 -1.65
CA LYS A 61 -6.37 -19.43 -1.48
C LYS A 61 -5.76 -18.02 -1.33
N GLY A 62 -4.71 -17.75 -2.11
CA GLY A 62 -3.99 -16.47 -2.14
C GLY A 62 -2.99 -16.25 -0.99
N LEU A 63 -2.99 -17.08 0.05
CA LEU A 63 -1.93 -17.11 1.07
C LEU A 63 -0.68 -17.80 0.54
N ILE A 64 0.49 -17.25 0.82
CA ILE A 64 1.78 -17.80 0.37
C ILE A 64 2.15 -19.01 1.24
N GLU A 65 2.50 -20.13 0.62
CA GLU A 65 2.88 -21.38 1.27
C GLU A 65 4.36 -21.72 1.04
N GLU A 66 4.90 -21.37 -0.14
CA GLU A 66 6.30 -21.58 -0.48
C GLU A 66 6.77 -20.47 -1.44
N VAL A 67 8.01 -20.03 -1.26
CA VAL A 67 8.72 -19.12 -2.17
C VAL A 67 9.97 -19.84 -2.67
N THR A 68 10.09 -19.95 -3.99
CA THR A 68 11.30 -20.50 -4.63
C THR A 68 12.12 -19.39 -5.29
N ILE A 69 13.35 -19.19 -4.83
CA ILE A 69 14.30 -18.21 -5.40
C ILE A 69 15.46 -18.96 -6.06
N LYS A 70 15.84 -18.52 -7.26
CA LYS A 70 17.07 -18.96 -7.93
C LYS A 70 18.15 -17.91 -7.79
N ASP A 71 19.27 -18.28 -7.20
CA ASP A 71 20.42 -17.39 -7.05
C ASP A 71 21.21 -17.23 -8.37
N ALA A 72 22.21 -16.35 -8.35
CA ALA A 72 23.06 -16.07 -9.50
C ALA A 72 23.85 -17.30 -10.01
N ASN A 73 24.10 -18.30 -9.15
CA ASN A 73 24.76 -19.56 -9.50
C ASN A 73 23.79 -20.59 -10.09
N GLY A 74 22.50 -20.25 -10.17
CA GLY A 74 21.44 -21.12 -10.65
C GLY A 74 20.94 -22.12 -9.61
N LYS A 75 21.39 -22.03 -8.35
CA LYS A 75 20.89 -22.86 -7.26
C LYS A 75 19.51 -22.37 -6.84
N LYS A 76 18.58 -23.30 -6.66
CA LYS A 76 17.21 -23.02 -6.19
C LYS A 76 17.13 -23.18 -4.68
N TRP A 77 16.53 -22.20 -4.05
CA TRP A 77 16.24 -22.14 -2.62
C TRP A 77 14.73 -22.12 -2.43
N LYS A 78 14.22 -23.03 -1.61
CA LYS A 78 12.80 -23.12 -1.26
C LYS A 78 12.64 -22.68 0.18
N PHE A 79 11.74 -21.73 0.41
CA PHE A 79 11.47 -21.19 1.73
C PHE A 79 9.97 -21.23 2.02
N THR A 80 9.61 -21.77 3.18
CA THR A 80 8.29 -21.61 3.77
C THR A 80 8.19 -20.25 4.48
N PRO A 81 6.98 -19.67 4.63
CA PRO A 81 6.77 -18.38 5.26
C PRO A 81 7.41 -18.22 6.65
N ASP A 82 7.50 -19.28 7.45
CA ASP A 82 8.13 -19.23 8.78
C ASP A 82 9.62 -18.88 8.74
N LYS A 83 10.29 -19.08 7.61
CA LYS A 83 11.71 -18.72 7.42
C LYS A 83 11.93 -17.30 6.91
N ILE A 84 10.92 -16.68 6.33
CA ILE A 84 11.03 -15.38 5.65
C ILE A 84 10.51 -14.28 6.58
N LYS A 85 11.39 -13.37 6.99
CA LYS A 85 10.99 -12.18 7.75
C LYS A 85 10.27 -11.17 6.87
N SER A 86 10.88 -10.88 5.72
CA SER A 86 10.31 -9.97 4.72
C SER A 86 10.87 -10.24 3.33
N MET A 87 10.17 -9.75 2.31
CA MET A 87 10.65 -9.83 0.95
C MET A 87 10.11 -8.71 0.06
N TYR A 88 10.86 -8.41 -1.00
CA TYR A 88 10.49 -7.48 -2.06
C TYR A 88 10.34 -8.25 -3.38
N LEU A 89 9.16 -8.16 -4.00
CA LEU A 89 8.87 -8.80 -5.29
C LEU A 89 8.41 -7.75 -6.31
N MET A 90 9.00 -7.78 -7.50
CA MET A 90 8.56 -6.92 -8.60
C MET A 90 7.29 -7.50 -9.24
N PRO A 91 6.20 -6.74 -9.39
CA PRO A 91 5.01 -7.20 -10.10
C PRO A 91 5.28 -7.55 -11.57
N SER A 92 4.60 -8.58 -12.08
CA SER A 92 4.64 -8.94 -13.50
C SER A 92 3.85 -7.95 -14.36
N GLY A 93 4.30 -7.70 -15.59
CA GLY A 93 3.55 -6.89 -16.56
C GLY A 93 3.58 -5.37 -16.33
N PHE A 94 4.22 -4.90 -15.26
CA PHE A 94 4.44 -3.47 -15.02
C PHE A 94 5.75 -3.00 -15.64
N SER A 95 5.70 -1.88 -16.36
CA SER A 95 6.93 -1.21 -16.80
C SER A 95 7.58 -0.50 -15.60
N LYS A 96 8.90 -0.64 -15.41
CA LYS A 96 9.63 0.08 -14.36
C LYS A 96 9.40 1.59 -14.41
N PHE A 97 9.20 2.13 -15.61
CA PHE A 97 9.02 3.56 -15.85
C PHE A 97 7.67 4.11 -15.35
N SER A 98 6.56 3.41 -15.60
CA SER A 98 5.24 3.83 -15.10
C SER A 98 5.16 3.77 -13.57
N THR A 99 5.83 2.78 -12.96
CA THR A 99 5.71 2.50 -11.52
C THR A 99 6.48 3.49 -10.64
N ASN A 100 7.64 3.96 -11.11
CA ASN A 100 8.42 4.99 -10.41
C ASN A 100 7.68 6.32 -10.30
N MET A 101 6.92 6.69 -11.34
CA MET A 101 6.08 7.88 -11.33
C MET A 101 4.89 7.72 -10.37
N ASP A 102 4.21 6.58 -10.38
CA ASP A 102 3.00 6.40 -9.56
C ASP A 102 3.31 6.23 -8.06
N VAL A 103 4.30 5.42 -7.68
CA VAL A 103 4.62 5.19 -6.25
C VAL A 103 5.37 6.39 -5.65
N GLY A 104 6.31 6.97 -6.40
CA GLY A 104 7.10 8.13 -5.96
C GLY A 104 6.28 9.41 -5.81
N THR A 105 5.23 9.61 -6.62
CA THR A 105 4.31 10.75 -6.45
C THR A 105 3.26 10.51 -5.38
N LYS A 106 2.84 9.24 -5.19
CA LYS A 106 1.93 8.87 -4.11
C LYS A 106 2.58 9.15 -2.78
N VAL A 107 3.73 8.54 -2.44
CA VAL A 107 4.33 8.60 -1.09
C VAL A 107 5.16 9.86 -0.85
N LYS A 108 4.55 10.90 -0.28
CA LYS A 108 5.22 12.20 -0.02
C LYS A 108 6.03 12.23 1.28
N LYS A 109 5.59 11.48 2.29
CA LYS A 109 6.24 11.38 3.61
C LYS A 109 6.48 9.90 3.93
N TRP A 110 7.62 9.63 4.56
CA TRP A 110 8.08 8.29 4.88
C TRP A 110 8.39 8.19 6.38
N ASP A 111 7.75 7.24 7.08
CA ASP A 111 8.00 6.97 8.50
C ASP A 111 8.68 5.61 8.76
N ALA A 112 8.63 4.70 7.78
CA ALA A 112 9.06 3.33 7.94
C ALA A 112 10.59 3.20 7.83
N THR A 113 11.27 3.16 8.96
CA THR A 113 12.75 3.10 9.00
C THR A 113 13.33 1.75 8.57
N TYR A 114 12.52 0.69 8.62
CA TYR A 114 12.96 -0.69 8.36
C TYR A 114 12.67 -1.17 6.92
N ILE A 115 11.99 -0.35 6.11
CA ILE A 115 11.64 -0.66 4.71
C ILE A 115 12.50 0.21 3.79
N ASP A 116 13.19 -0.41 2.84
CA ASP A 116 13.94 0.30 1.81
C ASP A 116 13.00 1.07 0.87
N SER A 117 12.92 2.39 1.07
CA SER A 117 12.07 3.27 0.28
C SER A 117 12.47 3.33 -1.20
N GLU A 118 13.75 3.12 -1.52
CA GLU A 118 14.25 3.17 -2.89
C GLU A 118 13.82 1.94 -3.68
N ILE A 119 13.75 0.77 -3.04
CA ILE A 119 13.18 -0.44 -3.63
C ILE A 119 11.67 -0.27 -3.83
N ILE A 120 10.94 0.29 -2.86
CA ILE A 120 9.50 0.57 -3.01
C ILE A 120 9.22 1.56 -4.13
N LYS A 121 9.97 2.67 -4.22
CA LYS A 121 9.86 3.65 -5.30
C LYS A 121 10.14 3.04 -6.67
N LYS A 122 10.91 1.95 -6.76
CA LYS A 122 11.11 1.19 -8.00
C LYS A 122 9.89 0.35 -8.42
N GLY A 123 8.84 0.33 -7.60
CA GLY A 123 7.60 -0.40 -7.86
C GLY A 123 7.51 -1.79 -7.25
N TYR A 124 8.42 -2.15 -6.35
CA TYR A 124 8.37 -3.43 -5.68
C TYR A 124 7.24 -3.50 -4.66
N ALA A 125 6.55 -4.64 -4.64
CA ALA A 125 5.67 -5.02 -3.55
C ALA A 125 6.51 -5.47 -2.35
N TYR A 126 6.14 -5.03 -1.15
CA TYR A 126 6.77 -5.47 0.08
C TYR A 126 5.86 -6.41 0.85
N PHE A 127 6.46 -7.50 1.32
CA PHE A 127 5.82 -8.50 2.14
C PHE A 127 6.55 -8.59 3.47
N GLU A 128 5.79 -8.73 4.54
CA GLU A 128 6.32 -9.01 5.88
C GLU A 128 5.40 -9.97 6.64
N LYS A 129 5.96 -10.61 7.66
CA LYS A 129 5.14 -11.40 8.58
C LYS A 129 4.16 -10.52 9.35
N ALA A 130 2.92 -10.97 9.44
CA ALA A 130 1.89 -10.39 10.27
C ALA A 130 1.12 -11.49 10.99
N ASN A 131 0.66 -11.22 12.21
CA ASN A 131 -0.27 -12.10 12.91
C ASN A 131 -1.69 -11.74 12.48
N VAL A 132 -2.39 -12.61 11.75
CA VAL A 132 -3.62 -12.27 11.03
C VAL A 132 -4.77 -13.17 11.45
N ALA A 133 -5.92 -12.56 11.78
CA ALA A 133 -7.16 -13.28 12.06
C ALA A 133 -7.90 -13.67 10.76
N VAL A 134 -7.43 -14.70 10.06
CA VAL A 134 -8.09 -15.20 8.82
C VAL A 134 -9.35 -16.03 9.12
N LYS A 135 -9.45 -16.62 10.32
CA LYS A 135 -10.62 -17.38 10.81
C LYS A 135 -10.87 -17.13 12.30
N LYS A 136 -11.01 -18.20 13.11
CA LYS A 136 -11.21 -18.13 14.56
C LYS A 136 -9.90 -17.86 15.29
N GLU A 137 -8.81 -18.48 14.83
CA GLU A 137 -7.49 -18.32 15.43
C GLU A 137 -6.60 -17.42 14.57
N PRO A 138 -5.78 -16.56 15.18
CA PRO A 138 -4.74 -15.82 14.48
C PRO A 138 -3.64 -16.75 13.96
N GLU A 139 -3.14 -16.48 12.76
CA GLU A 139 -2.05 -17.21 12.12
C GLU A 139 -0.94 -16.25 11.70
N MET A 140 0.32 -16.66 11.83
CA MET A 140 1.47 -15.89 11.32
C MET A 140 1.62 -16.12 9.82
N LEU A 141 1.36 -15.07 9.03
CA LEU A 141 1.32 -15.14 7.57
C LEU A 141 2.26 -14.11 6.94
N LEU A 142 2.80 -14.43 5.77
CA LEU A 142 3.58 -13.49 4.96
C LEU A 142 2.63 -12.66 4.09
N MET A 143 2.41 -11.40 4.47
CA MET A 143 1.36 -10.55 3.93
C MET A 143 1.93 -9.38 3.13
N GLN A 144 1.28 -9.00 2.03
CA GLN A 144 1.65 -7.81 1.27
C GLN A 144 1.20 -6.55 2.01
N LEU A 145 2.14 -5.66 2.34
CA LEU A 145 1.88 -4.37 2.99
C LEU A 145 1.55 -3.31 1.94
N LEU A 146 0.41 -2.63 2.10
CA LEU A 146 -0.12 -1.68 1.12
C LEU A 146 0.21 -0.21 1.46
N ASN A 147 0.64 0.07 2.69
CA ASN A 147 1.08 1.39 3.15
C ASN A 147 2.54 1.42 3.63
N PRO A 148 3.53 0.90 2.86
CA PRO A 148 4.90 0.76 3.35
C PRO A 148 5.59 2.09 3.71
N GLY A 149 5.07 3.25 3.29
CA GLY A 149 5.63 4.55 3.65
C GLY A 149 5.04 5.22 4.89
N PHE A 150 3.92 4.74 5.42
CA PHE A 150 3.20 5.39 6.53
C PHE A 150 2.54 4.35 7.45
N ASN A 151 3.36 3.48 8.03
CA ASN A 151 2.90 2.28 8.73
C ASN A 151 3.27 2.19 10.22
N SER A 152 3.90 3.22 10.80
CA SER A 152 4.37 3.18 12.19
C SER A 152 3.24 2.96 13.21
N LYS A 153 2.01 3.39 12.90
CA LYS A 153 0.84 3.24 13.79
C LYS A 153 -0.15 2.19 13.32
N ILE A 154 -0.45 2.18 12.03
CA ILE A 154 -1.41 1.26 11.42
C ILE A 154 -0.75 0.61 10.20
N LYS A 155 -0.72 -0.72 10.17
CA LYS A 155 -0.34 -1.51 9.00
C LYS A 155 -1.59 -1.98 8.28
N VAL A 156 -1.61 -1.81 6.96
CA VAL A 156 -2.71 -2.23 6.11
C VAL A 156 -2.18 -3.26 5.13
N PHE A 157 -2.69 -4.48 5.26
CA PHE A 157 -2.31 -5.61 4.44
C PHE A 157 -3.38 -5.95 3.41
N HIS A 158 -2.95 -6.47 2.27
CA HIS A 158 -3.84 -7.02 1.26
C HIS A 158 -4.68 -8.17 1.84
N ASP A 159 -5.97 -8.21 1.51
CA ASP A 159 -6.84 -9.34 1.78
C ASP A 159 -6.96 -10.22 0.52
N PRO A 160 -6.23 -11.35 0.44
CA PRO A 160 -6.27 -12.22 -0.74
C PRO A 160 -7.65 -12.84 -0.99
N PHE A 161 -8.55 -12.81 0.01
CA PHE A 161 -9.93 -13.30 -0.12
C PHE A 161 -10.90 -12.22 -0.61
N ALA A 162 -10.50 -10.94 -0.67
CA ALA A 162 -11.33 -9.86 -1.21
C ALA A 162 -11.51 -9.95 -2.74
N ALA A 163 -10.51 -10.54 -3.41
CA ALA A 163 -10.43 -10.66 -4.87
C ALA A 163 -11.49 -11.58 -5.49
N GLU A 164 -12.12 -12.50 -4.73
CA GLU A 164 -13.15 -13.41 -5.24
C GLU A 164 -14.41 -12.70 -5.79
N THR A 165 -14.53 -11.39 -5.58
CA THR A 165 -15.70 -10.62 -6.00
C THR A 165 -15.44 -9.53 -7.05
N MET A 166 -14.22 -9.42 -7.56
CA MET A 166 -13.89 -8.55 -8.70
C MET A 166 -13.57 -9.39 -9.93
N ARG A 167 -14.43 -9.26 -10.96
CA ARG A 167 -14.20 -9.81 -12.30
C ARG A 167 -12.80 -9.39 -12.76
N VAL A 168 -11.98 -10.39 -13.06
CA VAL A 168 -10.70 -10.33 -13.77
C VAL A 168 -10.49 -9.00 -14.49
N GLY A 169 -9.69 -8.11 -13.88
CA GLY A 169 -9.21 -6.90 -14.53
C GLY A 169 -8.24 -7.24 -15.65
N PHE A 170 -8.22 -6.40 -16.69
CA PHE A 170 -7.33 -6.52 -17.83
C PHE A 170 -5.86 -6.51 -17.38
N GLY A 171 -5.11 -7.58 -17.66
CA GLY A 171 -3.67 -7.66 -17.42
C GLY A 171 -3.21 -8.33 -16.10
N GLY A 172 -4.11 -8.86 -15.27
CA GLY A 172 -3.71 -9.52 -14.01
C GLY A 172 -3.37 -8.56 -12.87
N MET A 173 -3.84 -7.32 -12.97
CA MET A 173 -3.82 -6.31 -11.90
C MET A 173 -5.16 -6.31 -11.19
N THR A 174 -5.15 -6.58 -9.89
CA THR A 174 -6.25 -6.29 -8.98
C THR A 174 -6.05 -4.84 -8.57
N MET A 175 -6.95 -3.93 -8.99
CA MET A 175 -6.85 -2.54 -8.59
C MET A 175 -7.09 -2.43 -7.08
N ALA A 176 -6.04 -2.51 -6.27
CA ALA A 176 -6.13 -2.14 -4.86
C ALA A 176 -5.87 -0.63 -4.76
N GLY A 177 -6.80 0.07 -4.14
CA GLY A 177 -6.82 1.54 -4.10
C GLY A 177 -8.24 2.01 -3.86
N GLY A 178 -8.65 2.10 -2.59
CA GLY A 178 -9.94 2.67 -2.16
C GLY A 178 -11.21 1.89 -2.53
N ASP A 179 -11.13 0.92 -3.43
CA ASP A 179 -12.29 0.15 -3.93
C ASP A 179 -12.34 -1.31 -3.47
N ASP A 180 -11.28 -1.82 -2.82
CA ASP A 180 -11.33 -3.19 -2.29
C ASP A 180 -12.44 -3.32 -1.25
N LYS A 181 -13.05 -4.51 -1.19
CA LYS A 181 -14.13 -4.78 -0.23
C LYS A 181 -13.62 -4.98 1.19
N SER A 182 -12.33 -5.26 1.36
CA SER A 182 -11.71 -5.44 2.66
C SER A 182 -10.18 -5.38 2.63
N TYR A 183 -9.63 -5.11 3.81
CA TYR A 183 -8.20 -5.17 4.13
C TYR A 183 -8.00 -5.91 5.44
N TYR A 184 -6.78 -6.39 5.71
CA TYR A 184 -6.37 -6.72 7.08
C TYR A 184 -5.65 -5.53 7.69
N VAL A 185 -6.12 -5.08 8.86
CA VAL A 185 -5.63 -3.87 9.51
C VAL A 185 -5.06 -4.22 10.87
N GLN A 186 -3.82 -3.84 11.10
CA GLN A 186 -3.10 -4.02 12.35
C GLN A 186 -2.82 -2.65 12.96
N ILE A 187 -3.23 -2.46 14.22
CA ILE A 187 -2.96 -1.24 14.99
C ILE A 187 -1.85 -1.57 16.00
N GLY A 188 -0.71 -0.88 15.91
CA GLY A 188 0.48 -1.23 16.69
C GLY A 188 0.88 -2.69 16.50
N ASP A 189 1.14 -3.39 17.60
CA ASP A 189 1.56 -4.81 17.60
C ASP A 189 0.40 -5.80 17.78
N ASN A 190 -0.85 -5.33 17.65
CA ASN A 190 -2.03 -6.20 17.78
C ASN A 190 -2.20 -7.12 16.57
N VAL A 191 -3.01 -8.17 16.75
CA VAL A 191 -3.45 -9.04 15.65
C VAL A 191 -4.13 -8.20 14.55
N ALA A 192 -3.72 -8.42 13.30
CA ALA A 192 -4.35 -7.83 12.13
C ALA A 192 -5.76 -8.41 11.95
N LYS A 193 -6.76 -7.54 11.95
CA LYS A 193 -8.18 -7.92 11.81
C LYS A 193 -8.72 -7.51 10.46
N LYS A 194 -9.64 -8.30 9.93
CA LYS A 194 -10.31 -8.00 8.66
C LYS A 194 -11.26 -6.81 8.82
N LEU A 195 -10.94 -5.70 8.17
CA LEU A 195 -11.82 -4.54 8.02
C LEU A 195 -12.54 -4.65 6.69
N LYS A 196 -13.88 -4.70 6.71
CA LYS A 196 -14.69 -4.69 5.48
C LYS A 196 -15.25 -3.29 5.23
N LYS A 197 -15.41 -2.95 3.95
CA LYS A 197 -16.03 -1.70 3.49
C LYS A 197 -17.36 -1.39 4.19
N LYS A 198 -18.21 -2.41 4.34
CA LYS A 198 -19.54 -2.28 4.97
C LYS A 198 -19.50 -2.01 6.48
N ASP A 199 -18.38 -2.31 7.14
CA ASP A 199 -18.22 -2.21 8.60
C ASP A 199 -17.40 -0.96 8.98
N TYR A 200 -16.88 -0.21 8.00
CA TYR A 200 -16.00 0.94 8.26
C TYR A 200 -16.68 2.09 9.00
N ASP A 201 -17.98 2.31 8.78
CA ASP A 201 -18.78 3.33 9.45
C ASP A 201 -18.88 3.09 10.97
N ASP A 202 -18.68 1.86 11.42
CA ASP A 202 -18.63 1.49 12.83
C ASP A 202 -17.18 1.44 13.35
N GLU A 203 -16.28 0.85 12.56
CA GLU A 203 -14.90 0.55 12.97
C GLU A 203 -13.97 1.78 13.00
N TYR A 204 -14.25 2.85 12.25
CA TYR A 204 -13.38 4.04 12.23
C TYR A 204 -13.15 4.64 13.63
N LYS A 205 -14.14 4.51 14.52
CA LYS A 205 -14.06 4.98 15.91
C LYS A 205 -12.99 4.23 16.70
N VAL A 206 -12.84 2.93 16.44
CA VAL A 206 -11.83 2.08 17.07
C VAL A 206 -10.46 2.37 16.46
N LEU A 207 -10.39 2.38 15.13
CA LEU A 207 -9.15 2.62 14.36
C LEU A 207 -8.44 3.91 14.76
N TYR A 208 -9.21 4.99 14.96
CA TYR A 208 -8.68 6.32 15.24
C TYR A 208 -8.95 6.80 16.68
N SER A 209 -9.29 5.88 17.59
CA SER A 209 -9.69 6.18 18.98
C SER A 209 -8.73 7.10 19.74
N ALA A 210 -7.43 6.97 19.49
CA ALA A 210 -6.40 7.81 20.12
C ALA A 210 -6.28 9.21 19.51
N CYS A 211 -7.08 9.57 18.50
CA CYS A 211 -7.01 10.86 17.81
C CYS A 211 -8.38 11.55 17.70
N PRO A 212 -8.82 12.27 18.75
CA PRO A 212 -10.12 12.94 18.77
C PRO A 212 -10.35 13.91 17.60
N THR A 213 -9.30 14.62 17.17
CA THR A 213 -9.34 15.55 16.04
C THR A 213 -9.67 14.82 14.75
N LEU A 214 -8.97 13.72 14.46
CA LEU A 214 -9.24 12.92 13.26
C LEU A 214 -10.62 12.24 13.34
N LEU A 215 -10.99 11.71 14.51
CA LEU A 215 -12.32 11.12 14.72
C LEU A 215 -13.45 12.07 14.37
N LYS A 216 -13.37 13.32 14.84
CA LYS A 216 -14.37 14.34 14.53
C LYS A 216 -14.44 14.59 13.02
N LYS A 217 -13.28 14.77 12.37
CA LYS A 217 -13.17 15.01 10.93
C LYS A 217 -13.74 13.86 10.10
N VAL A 218 -13.42 12.61 10.44
CA VAL A 218 -13.93 11.42 9.76
C VAL A 218 -15.43 11.25 10.02
N GLY A 219 -15.89 11.51 11.25
CA GLY A 219 -17.29 11.37 11.65
C GLY A 219 -18.27 12.35 10.98
N GLU A 220 -17.80 13.49 10.47
CA GLU A 220 -18.64 14.41 9.67
C GLU A 220 -19.18 13.74 8.41
N LYS A 221 -18.37 12.89 7.77
CA LYS A 221 -18.77 12.10 6.60
C LYS A 221 -17.82 10.93 6.41
N VAL A 222 -18.21 9.77 6.95
CA VAL A 222 -17.41 8.56 6.79
C VAL A 222 -17.44 8.11 5.33
N ARG A 223 -16.26 7.91 4.76
CA ARG A 223 -16.09 7.46 3.37
C ARG A 223 -15.01 6.40 3.29
N TRP A 224 -15.38 5.21 2.84
CA TRP A 224 -14.44 4.12 2.58
C TRP A 224 -13.31 4.51 1.63
N THR A 225 -13.64 5.29 0.59
CA THR A 225 -12.66 5.79 -0.39
C THR A 225 -11.62 6.73 0.23
N GLU A 226 -11.88 7.26 1.44
CA GLU A 226 -10.93 8.08 2.20
C GLU A 226 -10.14 7.25 3.24
N PHE A 227 -10.31 5.91 3.29
CA PHE A 227 -9.63 5.08 4.29
C PHE A 227 -8.10 5.25 4.27
N SER A 228 -7.47 5.19 3.09
CA SER A 228 -6.01 5.38 2.97
C SER A 228 -5.56 6.76 3.47
N LYS A 229 -6.31 7.80 3.11
CA LYS A 229 -6.07 9.16 3.59
C LYS A 229 -6.19 9.25 5.11
N ASN A 230 -7.22 8.65 5.70
CA ASN A 230 -7.44 8.68 7.13
C ASN A 230 -6.31 7.94 7.88
N VAL A 231 -5.82 6.82 7.35
CA VAL A 231 -4.63 6.12 7.89
C VAL A 231 -3.40 7.01 7.81
N TYR A 232 -3.16 7.67 6.68
CA TYR A 232 -2.04 8.60 6.51
C TYR A 232 -2.12 9.77 7.51
N GLU A 233 -3.28 10.41 7.63
CA GLU A 233 -3.51 11.49 8.60
C GLU A 233 -3.34 11.00 10.04
N TYR A 234 -3.82 9.80 10.37
CA TYR A 234 -3.60 9.20 11.69
C TYR A 234 -2.12 9.00 12.01
N THR A 235 -1.34 8.55 11.02
CA THR A 235 0.09 8.33 11.19
C THR A 235 0.85 9.64 11.45
N PHE A 236 0.53 10.73 10.74
CA PHE A 236 1.36 11.95 10.76
C PHE A 236 0.77 13.15 11.53
N GLU A 237 -0.55 13.21 11.71
CA GLU A 237 -1.23 14.36 12.32
C GLU A 237 -1.69 14.11 13.75
N CYS A 238 -1.68 12.84 14.19
CA CYS A 238 -1.98 12.44 15.56
C CYS A 238 -0.66 12.13 16.27
N GLN A 239 -0.50 12.56 17.51
CA GLN A 239 0.65 12.20 18.36
C GLN A 239 0.31 10.96 19.17
#